data_AF-A0A1G8DQY2-F1
#
_entry.id   AF-A0A1G8DQY2-F1
#
_cell.length_a   1.000
_cell.length_b   1.000
_cell.length_c   1.000
_cell.angle_alpha   90.00
_cell.angle_beta   90.00
_cell.angle_gamma   90.00
#
_symmetry.space_group_name_H-M   'P 1'
#
loop_
_entity.id
_entity.type
_entity.pdbx_description
1 polymer ?
#
loop_
_entity_poly.entity_id
_entity_poly.type
_entity_poly.pdbx_seq_one_letter_code
_entity_poly.pdbx_strand_id
1 'polypeptide(L)'
;MRNTLEQQEALVLSHFRDHLEQLIALETRTPELAEPRQNLQHAIDKFEQLLKDYEVLKQDWEWFFNHSIDMKFTIAMNGCFSRVNPAVVKLLGYSE
;
A
#
# COMPACT_ATOMS: atom_id res chain seq x y z
N MET A 1 -19.17 62.03 -7.69
CA MET A 1 -18.52 61.02 -8.55
C MET A 1 -17.09 60.64 -8.12
N ARG A 2 -16.31 61.51 -7.42
CA ARG A 2 -14.98 61.13 -6.89
C ARG A 2 -15.00 60.07 -5.77
N ASN A 3 -16.01 60.12 -4.90
CA ASN A 3 -16.11 59.26 -3.70
C ASN A 3 -16.39 57.78 -4.00
N THR A 4 -17.02 57.48 -5.14
CA THR A 4 -17.35 56.11 -5.56
C THR A 4 -16.17 55.35 -6.17
N LEU A 5 -15.19 56.06 -6.75
CA LEU A 5 -13.96 55.45 -7.29
C LEU A 5 -13.01 55.03 -6.17
N GLU A 6 -12.82 55.88 -5.15
CA GLU A 6 -11.99 55.57 -3.98
C GLU A 6 -12.57 54.40 -3.16
N GLN A 7 -13.90 54.30 -3.07
CA GLN A 7 -14.58 53.16 -2.44
C GLN A 7 -14.41 51.85 -3.24
N GLN A 8 -14.40 51.92 -4.57
CA GLN A 8 -14.14 50.75 -5.42
C GLN A 8 -12.67 50.30 -5.32
N GLU A 9 -11.72 51.24 -5.31
CA GLU A 9 -10.30 50.93 -5.14
C GLU A 9 -10.01 50.32 -3.77
N ALA A 10 -10.61 50.85 -2.70
CA ALA A 10 -10.48 50.29 -1.36
C ALA A 10 -11.06 48.86 -1.26
N LEU A 11 -12.18 48.60 -1.94
CA LEU A 11 -12.80 47.27 -1.98
C LEU A 11 -11.92 46.26 -2.74
N VAL A 12 -11.35 46.66 -3.87
CA VAL A 12 -10.43 45.83 -4.67
C VAL A 12 -9.17 45.52 -3.86
N LEU A 13 -8.61 46.52 -3.15
CA LEU A 13 -7.42 46.33 -2.31
C LEU A 13 -7.69 45.44 -1.09
N SER A 14 -8.89 45.50 -0.50
CA SER A 14 -9.30 44.59 0.57
C SER A 14 -9.42 43.15 0.04
N HIS A 15 -10.10 42.97 -1.09
CA HIS A 15 -10.28 41.65 -1.69
C HIS A 15 -8.95 41.00 -2.09
N PHE A 16 -8.03 41.78 -2.66
CA PHE A 16 -6.67 41.30 -2.98
C PHE A 16 -5.90 40.91 -1.72
N ARG A 17 -6.04 41.66 -0.62
CA ARG A 17 -5.39 41.32 0.66
C ARG A 17 -5.90 40.00 1.21
N ASP A 18 -7.22 39.82 1.24
CA ASP A 18 -7.85 38.58 1.72
C ASP A 18 -7.40 37.37 0.87
N HIS A 19 -7.26 37.58 -0.45
CA HIS A 19 -6.79 36.54 -1.35
C HIS A 19 -5.30 36.19 -1.13
N LEU A 20 -4.45 37.20 -0.86
CA LEU A 20 -3.05 36.98 -0.51
C LEU A 20 -2.90 36.24 0.82
N GLU A 21 -3.72 36.56 1.83
CA GLU A 21 -3.72 35.84 3.11
C GLU A 21 -4.12 34.36 2.94
N GLN A 22 -5.11 34.08 2.08
CA GLN A 22 -5.49 32.71 1.75
C GLN A 22 -4.37 31.95 1.02
N LEU A 23 -3.67 32.61 0.09
CA LEU A 23 -2.55 32.01 -0.63
C LEU A 23 -1.38 31.70 0.30
N ILE A 24 -1.04 32.61 1.21
CA ILE A 24 0.00 32.37 2.22
C ILE A 24 -0.39 31.22 3.14
N ALA A 25 -1.64 31.16 3.60
CA ALA A 25 -2.14 30.07 4.43
C ALA A 25 -2.09 28.71 3.70
N LEU A 26 -2.42 28.68 2.41
CA LEU A 26 -2.30 27.48 1.57
C LEU A 26 -0.84 27.09 1.37
N GLU A 27 0.03 28.06 1.07
CA GLU A 27 1.47 27.85 0.88
C GLU A 27 2.12 27.28 2.14
N THR A 28 1.70 27.69 3.33
CA THR A 28 2.17 27.12 4.61
C THR A 28 1.70 25.68 4.87
N ARG A 29 0.56 25.25 4.32
CA ARG A 29 0.03 23.88 4.49
C ARG A 29 0.61 22.88 3.49
N THR A 30 1.11 23.35 2.35
CA THR A 30 1.81 22.53 1.35
C THR A 30 3.04 21.77 1.90
N PRO A 31 3.96 22.40 2.66
CA PRO A 31 5.10 21.69 3.25
C PRO A 31 4.68 20.76 4.39
N GLU A 32 3.67 21.12 5.20
CA GLU A 32 3.17 20.28 6.29
C GLU A 32 2.60 18.95 5.79
N LEU A 33 2.02 18.93 4.58
CA LEU A 33 1.48 17.73 3.95
C LEU A 33 2.50 16.97 3.08
N ALA A 34 3.62 17.61 2.74
CA ALA A 34 4.67 16.98 1.94
C ALA A 34 5.38 15.86 2.71
N GLU A 35 5.71 16.10 3.97
CA GLU A 35 6.38 15.14 4.86
C GLU A 35 5.53 13.88 5.13
N PRO A 36 4.25 13.97 5.58
CA PRO A 36 3.39 12.80 5.71
C PRO A 36 3.18 12.03 4.41
N ARG A 37 3.01 12.74 3.29
CA ARG A 37 2.85 12.12 1.97
C ARG A 37 4.10 11.32 1.58
N GLN A 38 5.28 11.90 1.82
CA GLN A 38 6.54 11.21 1.57
C GLN A 38 6.68 9.97 2.45
N ASN A 39 6.37 10.06 3.75
CA ASN A 39 6.43 8.93 4.66
C ASN A 39 5.46 7.80 4.26
N LEU A 40 4.24 8.15 3.86
CA LEU A 40 3.26 7.19 3.35
C LEU A 40 3.75 6.52 2.07
N GLN A 41 4.36 7.28 1.15
CA GLN A 41 4.93 6.71 -0.07
C GLN A 41 6.03 5.70 0.24
N HIS A 42 6.97 6.04 1.13
CA HIS A 42 8.02 5.11 1.56
C HIS A 42 7.46 3.86 2.24
N ALA A 43 6.38 4.00 3.01
CA ALA A 43 5.70 2.86 3.62
C ALA A 43 5.04 1.96 2.56
N ILE A 44 4.37 2.54 1.57
CA ILE A 44 3.79 1.81 0.44
C ILE A 44 4.87 1.04 -0.31
N ASP A 45 5.95 1.69 -0.72
CA ASP A 45 7.05 1.07 -1.45
C ASP A 45 7.66 -0.10 -0.66
N LYS A 46 7.80 0.07 0.66
CA LYS A 46 8.28 -1.00 1.55
C LYS A 46 7.30 -2.17 1.62
N PHE A 47 6.00 -1.92 1.71
CA PHE A 47 5.00 -2.99 1.73
C PHE A 47 4.92 -3.72 0.39
N GLU A 48 5.04 -3.00 -0.73
CA GLU A 48 5.11 -3.61 -2.06
C GLU A 48 6.30 -4.55 -2.19
N GLN A 49 7.47 -4.14 -1.70
CA GLN A 49 8.65 -5.00 -1.69
C GLN A 49 8.45 -6.25 -0.82
N LEU A 50 7.88 -6.08 0.38
CA LEU A 50 7.59 -7.22 1.27
C LEU A 50 6.59 -8.20 0.65
N LEU A 51 5.56 -7.71 -0.03
CA LEU A 51 4.59 -8.55 -0.73
C LEU A 51 5.26 -9.35 -1.85
N LYS A 52 6.13 -8.70 -2.62
CA LYS A 52 6.89 -9.36 -3.69
C LYS A 52 7.82 -10.45 -3.14
N ASP A 53 8.55 -10.15 -2.07
CA ASP A 53 9.45 -11.13 -1.44
C ASP A 53 8.66 -12.32 -0.87
N TYR A 54 7.50 -12.06 -0.27
CA TYR A 54 6.60 -13.09 0.22
C TYR A 54 6.06 -13.99 -0.91
N GLU A 55 5.70 -13.41 -2.05
CA GLU A 55 5.23 -14.16 -3.21
C GLU A 55 6.30 -15.10 -3.76
N VAL A 56 7.55 -14.63 -3.88
CA VAL A 56 8.69 -15.46 -4.32
C VAL A 56 8.91 -16.60 -3.32
N LEU A 57 8.97 -16.30 -2.03
CA LEU A 57 9.16 -17.32 -0.99
C LEU A 57 8.04 -18.36 -1.00
N LYS A 58 6.80 -17.93 -1.21
CA LYS A 58 5.64 -18.83 -1.33
C LYS A 58 5.79 -19.75 -2.54
N GLN A 59 6.16 -19.22 -3.70
CA GLN A 59 6.38 -20.01 -4.92
C GLN A 59 7.51 -21.03 -4.75
N ASP A 60 8.63 -20.61 -4.16
CA ASP A 60 9.77 -21.50 -3.87
C ASP A 60 9.35 -22.65 -2.94
N TRP A 61 8.58 -22.33 -1.90
CA TRP A 61 8.06 -23.33 -0.97
C TRP A 61 7.07 -24.29 -1.65
N GLU A 62 6.17 -23.80 -2.51
CA GLU A 62 5.24 -24.63 -3.28
C GLU A 62 6.00 -25.56 -4.23
N TRP A 63 7.00 -25.04 -4.92
CA TRP A 63 7.86 -25.83 -5.79
C TRP A 63 8.58 -26.92 -4.99
N PHE A 64 9.21 -26.56 -3.86
CA PHE A 64 9.89 -27.51 -2.98
C PHE A 64 8.95 -28.55 -2.40
N PHE A 65 7.73 -28.18 -2.00
CA PHE A 65 6.75 -29.10 -1.47
C PHE A 65 6.37 -30.15 -2.54
N ASN A 66 6.08 -29.70 -3.77
CA ASN A 66 5.61 -30.55 -4.86
C ASN A 66 6.70 -31.42 -5.50
N HIS A 67 7.96 -30.97 -5.50
CA HIS A 67 9.07 -31.68 -6.17
C HIS A 67 9.98 -32.45 -5.22
N SER A 68 9.71 -32.40 -3.91
CA SER A 68 10.50 -33.15 -2.94
C SER A 68 10.27 -34.65 -3.06
N ILE A 69 11.36 -35.40 -2.94
CA ILE A 69 11.37 -36.87 -2.88
C ILE A 69 10.80 -37.36 -1.54
N ASP A 70 10.99 -36.59 -0.46
CA ASP A 70 10.47 -36.92 0.85
C ASP A 70 8.95 -36.74 0.91
N MET A 71 8.30 -37.62 1.67
CA MET A 71 6.89 -37.50 1.96
C MET A 71 6.60 -36.27 2.81
N LYS A 72 5.74 -35.39 2.28
CA LYS A 72 5.29 -34.21 2.98
C LYS A 72 3.78 -34.14 2.94
N PHE A 73 3.18 -33.98 4.11
CA PHE A 73 1.76 -33.79 4.24
C PHE A 73 1.47 -32.91 5.46
N THR A 74 0.27 -32.36 5.48
CA THR A 74 -0.28 -31.64 6.61
C THR A 74 -1.57 -32.33 7.02
N ILE A 75 -1.77 -32.51 8.33
CA ILE A 75 -2.97 -33.13 8.89
C ILE A 75 -3.72 -32.06 9.66
N ALA A 76 -5.03 -31.93 9.41
CA ALA A 76 -5.90 -31.09 10.20
C ALA A 76 -6.18 -31.72 11.57
N MET A 77 -6.64 -30.93 12.54
CA MET A 77 -6.89 -31.43 13.90
C MET A 77 -7.96 -32.54 13.97
N ASN A 78 -8.77 -32.70 12.93
CA ASN A 78 -9.73 -33.80 12.78
C ASN A 78 -9.10 -35.12 12.29
N GLY A 79 -7.79 -35.17 12.05
CA GLY A 79 -7.07 -36.35 11.59
C GLY A 79 -7.07 -36.55 10.07
N CYS A 80 -7.71 -35.67 9.29
CA CYS A 80 -7.71 -35.77 7.83
C CYS A 80 -6.49 -35.06 7.22
N PHE A 81 -5.94 -35.63 6.14
CA PHE A 81 -4.95 -34.92 5.33
C PHE A 81 -5.55 -33.65 4.73
N SER A 82 -4.93 -32.51 5.00
CA SER A 82 -5.32 -31.22 4.41
C SER A 82 -4.49 -30.88 3.19
N ARG A 83 -3.28 -31.43 3.09
CA ARG A 83 -2.39 -31.31 1.93
C ARG A 83 -1.42 -32.48 1.90
N VAL A 84 -1.17 -33.00 0.71
CA VAL A 84 -0.18 -34.06 0.47
C VAL A 84 0.66 -33.69 -0.74
N ASN A 85 1.93 -34.07 -0.77
CA ASN A 85 2.76 -33.92 -1.95
C ASN A 85 2.73 -35.19 -2.83
N PRO A 86 3.20 -35.12 -4.08
CA PRO A 86 3.20 -36.28 -4.98
C PRO A 86 3.97 -37.51 -4.46
N ALA A 87 4.99 -37.32 -3.62
CA ALA A 87 5.71 -38.44 -3.01
C ALA A 87 4.82 -39.29 -2.08
N VAL A 88 3.95 -38.64 -1.29
CA VAL A 88 2.96 -39.32 -0.44
C VAL A 88 1.98 -40.14 -1.28
N VAL A 89 1.45 -39.55 -2.35
CA VAL A 89 0.50 -40.18 -3.28
C VAL A 89 1.12 -41.45 -3.89
N LYS A 90 2.35 -41.33 -4.42
CA LYS A 90 3.09 -42.45 -5.01
C LYS A 90 3.39 -43.57 -4.02
N LEU A 91 3.78 -43.25 -2.80
CA LEU A 91 4.18 -44.27 -1.82
C LEU A 91 2.97 -44.97 -1.20
N LEU A 92 1.93 -44.22 -0.86
CA LEU A 92 0.73 -44.76 -0.20
C LEU A 92 -0.27 -45.35 -1.20
N GLY A 93 -0.06 -45.16 -2.50
CA GLY A 93 -0.90 -45.75 -3.55
C GLY A 93 -2.27 -45.12 -3.68
N TYR A 94 -2.48 -43.92 -3.11
CA TYR A 94 -3.65 -43.13 -3.41
C TYR A 94 -3.53 -42.59 -4.85
N SER A 95 -4.61 -42.62 -5.62
CA SER A 95 -4.72 -41.80 -6.83
C SER A 95 -5.39 -40.48 -6.45
N GLU A 96 -5.07 -39.41 -7.19
CA GLU A 96 -5.92 -38.20 -7.17
C GLU A 96 -7.37 -38.53 -7.59
#